data_AF-A0A371MGL3-F1
#
_entry.id   AF-A0A371MGL3-F1
#
_cell.length_a   1.000
_cell.length_b   1.000
_cell.length_c   1.000
_cell.angle_alpha   90.00
_cell.angle_beta   90.00
_cell.angle_gamma   90.00
#
_symmetry.space_group_name_H-M   'P 1'
#
loop_
_entity.id
_entity.type
_entity.pdbx_description
1 polymer ?
#
loop_
_entity_poly.entity_id
_entity_poly.type
_entity_poly.pdbx_seq_one_letter_code
_entity_poly.pdbx_strand_id
1 'polypeptide(L)'
;MDDDTKSRLERLQAEIRLKTGKRVTQQEVLARLVENAVESKADLIDSFREERVPLSESEREQFHDGMVSSGVTTTEEDIDDVLYG
;
A
#
# COMPACT_ATOMS: atom_id res chain seq x y z
N MET A 1 22.42 -5.69 7.04
CA MET A 1 21.77 -4.51 6.43
C MET A 1 22.82 -3.79 5.63
N ASP A 2 22.45 -3.37 4.42
CA ASP A 2 23.25 -2.48 3.59
C ASP A 2 23.29 -1.06 4.18
N ASP A 3 24.26 -0.26 3.74
CA ASP A 3 24.50 1.08 4.26
C ASP A 3 23.37 2.07 3.89
N ASP A 4 22.66 1.87 2.78
CA ASP A 4 21.52 2.70 2.39
C ASP A 4 20.33 2.47 3.34
N THR A 5 19.96 1.22 3.58
CA THR A 5 18.91 0.86 4.54
C THR A 5 19.19 1.42 5.93
N LYS A 6 20.45 1.34 6.38
CA LYS A 6 20.85 1.93 7.66
C LYS A 6 20.68 3.45 7.67
N SER A 7 21.11 4.13 6.60
CA SER A 7 20.95 5.58 6.46
C SER A 7 19.48 6.03 6.45
N ARG A 8 18.59 5.23 5.84
CA ARG A 8 17.14 5.48 5.84
C ARG A 8 16.53 5.32 7.25
N LEU A 9 16.98 4.32 8.01
CA LEU A 9 16.56 4.17 9.41
C LEU A 9 17.02 5.34 10.30
N GLU A 10 18.24 5.82 10.13
CA GLU A 10 18.75 6.98 10.88
C GLU A 10 17.95 8.26 10.59
N ARG A 11 17.56 8.46 9.33
CA ARG A 11 16.68 9.57 8.94
C ARG A 11 15.32 9.48 9.62
N LEU A 12 14.71 8.29 9.65
CA LEU A 12 13.44 8.06 10.34
C LEU A 12 13.54 8.31 11.84
N GLN A 13 14.62 7.87 12.50
CA GLN A 13 14.84 8.17 13.92
C GLN A 13 14.94 9.68 14.19
N ALA A 14 15.65 10.42 13.34
CA ALA A 14 15.79 11.87 13.46
C ALA A 14 14.43 12.56 13.29
N GLU A 15 13.63 12.13 12.31
CA GLU A 15 12.29 12.66 12.08
C GLU A 15 11.33 12.37 13.24
N ILE A 16 11.33 11.14 13.76
CA ILE A 16 10.53 10.77 14.94
C ILE A 16 10.91 11.64 16.13
N ARG A 17 12.21 11.85 16.36
CA ARG A 17 12.68 12.72 17.45
C ARG A 17 12.24 14.17 17.25
N LEU A 18 12.29 14.69 16.02
CA LEU A 18 11.89 16.05 15.71
C LEU A 18 10.38 16.27 15.92
N LYS A 19 9.54 15.33 15.47
CA LYS A 19 8.08 15.45 15.54
C LYS A 19 7.50 15.10 16.91
N THR A 20 8.08 14.13 17.62
CA THR A 20 7.52 13.58 18.86
C THR A 20 8.32 13.92 20.12
N GLY A 21 9.54 14.45 19.97
CA GLY A 21 10.48 14.68 21.06
C GLY A 21 11.11 13.41 21.65
N LYS A 22 10.68 12.21 21.23
CA LYS A 22 11.17 10.94 21.77
C LYS A 22 12.43 10.48 21.05
N ARG A 23 13.44 10.08 21.81
CA ARG A 23 14.59 9.34 21.28
C ARG A 23 14.19 7.88 21.16
N VAL A 24 14.37 7.32 19.96
CA VAL A 24 14.10 5.92 19.65
C VAL A 24 15.36 5.28 19.07
N THR A 25 15.58 4.01 19.35
CA THR A 25 16.66 3.18 18.79
C THR A 25 16.28 2.66 17.41
N GLN A 26 17.28 2.21 16.63
CA GLN A 26 17.03 1.62 15.31
C GLN A 26 16.19 0.34 15.44
N GLN A 27 16.43 -0.42 16.51
CA GLN A 27 15.68 -1.64 16.79
C GLN A 27 14.20 -1.37 17.09
N GLU A 28 13.88 -0.30 17.82
CA GLU A 28 12.48 0.09 18.08
C GLU A 28 11.76 0.52 16.79
N VAL A 29 12.43 1.30 15.94
CA VAL A 29 11.88 1.70 14.65
C VAL A 29 11.64 0.47 13.77
N LEU A 30 12.62 -0.43 13.70
CA LEU A 30 12.51 -1.66 12.91
C LEU A 30 11.39 -2.57 13.44
N ALA A 31 11.28 -2.74 14.76
CA ALA A 31 10.23 -3.54 15.38
C ALA A 31 8.84 -3.01 15.01
N ARG A 32 8.64 -1.68 15.06
CA ARG A 32 7.36 -1.08 14.69
C ARG A 32 7.05 -1.20 13.20
N LEU A 33 8.06 -1.09 12.34
CA LEU A 33 7.89 -1.33 10.90
C LEU A 33 7.50 -2.78 10.60
N VAL A 34 8.12 -3.75 11.28
CA VAL A 34 7.77 -5.17 11.16
C VAL A 34 6.35 -5.42 11.65
N GLU A 35 5.95 -4.85 12.78
CA GLU A 35 4.61 -5.00 13.33
C GLU A 35 3.54 -4.48 12.36
N ASN A 36 3.73 -3.27 11.82
CA ASN A 36 2.83 -2.72 10.79
C ASN A 36 2.79 -3.59 9.52
N ALA A 37 3.94 -4.16 9.13
CA ALA A 37 3.99 -5.03 7.94
C ALA A 37 3.37 -6.42 8.19
N VAL A 38 3.30 -6.87 9.44
CA VAL A 38 2.55 -8.07 9.85
C VAL A 38 1.05 -7.79 9.84
N GLU A 39 0.62 -6.60 10.28
CA GLU A 39 -0.79 -6.17 10.17
C GLU A 39 -1.25 -6.11 8.70
N SER A 40 -0.37 -5.67 7.78
CA SER A 40 -0.60 -5.67 6.32
C SER A 40 0.19 -6.79 5.61
N LYS A 41 0.12 -8.02 6.13
CA LYS A 41 0.92 -9.15 5.61
C LYS A 41 0.73 -9.41 4.12
N ALA A 42 -0.51 -9.28 3.61
CA ALA A 42 -0.81 -9.49 2.18
C ALA A 42 -0.06 -8.49 1.30
N ASP A 43 -0.16 -7.20 1.60
CA ASP A 43 0.53 -6.12 0.86
C ASP A 43 2.05 -6.29 0.90
N LEU A 44 2.60 -6.69 2.06
CA LEU A 44 4.03 -6.97 2.17
C LEU A 44 4.43 -8.12 1.24
N ILE A 45 3.70 -9.24 1.24
CA ILE A 45 4.00 -10.38 0.37
C ILE A 45 3.88 -9.99 -1.10
N ASP A 46 2.85 -9.22 -1.46
CA ASP A 46 2.63 -8.77 -2.83
C ASP A 46 3.73 -7.80 -3.30
N SER A 47 4.35 -7.03 -2.40
CA SER A 47 5.48 -6.16 -2.75
C SER A 47 6.73 -6.89 -3.27
N PHE A 48 6.84 -8.19 -3.00
CA PHE A 48 7.93 -9.05 -3.53
C PHE A 48 7.57 -9.76 -4.84
N ARG A 49 6.34 -9.62 -5.35
CA ARG A 49 5.95 -10.24 -6.63
C ARG A 49 6.42 -9.35 -7.78
N GLU A 50 7.20 -9.92 -8.70
CA GLU A 50 7.75 -9.20 -9.87
C GLU A 50 6.66 -8.80 -10.89
N GLU A 51 5.52 -9.50 -10.89
CA GLU A 51 4.38 -9.26 -11.77
C GLU A 51 3.08 -9.30 -10.97
N ARG A 52 2.09 -8.47 -11.35
CA ARG A 52 0.76 -8.53 -10.74
C ARG A 52 0.15 -9.87 -11.08
N VAL A 53 0.13 -10.78 -10.12
CA VAL A 53 -0.56 -12.06 -10.25
C VAL A 53 -2.04 -11.74 -10.47
N PRO A 54 -2.63 -12.11 -11.62
CA PRO A 54 -4.05 -11.88 -11.83
C PRO A 54 -4.83 -12.62 -10.74
N LEU A 55 -5.92 -11.99 -10.28
CA LEU A 55 -6.84 -12.64 -9.36
C LEU A 55 -7.23 -14.00 -9.92
N SER A 56 -7.27 -15.02 -9.05
CA SER A 56 -7.85 -16.31 -9.40
C SER A 56 -9.30 -16.12 -9.84
N GLU A 57 -9.85 -17.07 -10.61
CA GLU A 57 -11.25 -17.00 -11.05
C GLU A 57 -12.21 -16.83 -9.86
N SER A 58 -11.96 -17.54 -8.76
CA SER A 58 -12.74 -17.41 -7.51
C SER A 58 -12.64 -16.02 -6.88
N GLU A 59 -11.47 -15.39 -6.90
CA GLU A 59 -11.30 -14.03 -6.35
C GLU A 59 -11.93 -12.99 -7.27
N ARG A 60 -11.94 -13.21 -8.59
CA ARG A 60 -12.66 -12.35 -9.55
C ARG A 60 -14.17 -12.46 -9.36
N GLU A 61 -14.70 -13.67 -9.20
CA GLU A 61 -16.12 -13.89 -8.90
C GLU A 61 -16.51 -13.22 -7.59
N GLN A 62 -15.70 -13.37 -6.54
CA GLN A 62 -15.95 -12.70 -5.26
C GLN A 62 -15.84 -11.17 -5.36
N PHE A 63 -14.91 -10.65 -6.15
CA PHE A 63 -14.82 -9.21 -6.41
C PHE A 63 -16.07 -8.67 -7.12
N HIS A 64 -16.65 -9.46 -8.03
CA HIS A 64 -17.91 -9.12 -8.70
C HIS A 64 -19.15 -9.40 -7.84
N ASP A 65 -19.02 -10.14 -6.74
CA ASP A 65 -20.13 -10.44 -5.85
C ASP A 65 -20.64 -9.15 -5.16
N GLY A 66 -21.94 -8.90 -5.28
CA GLY A 66 -22.56 -7.66 -4.80
C GLY A 66 -22.41 -6.43 -5.70
N MET A 67 -21.70 -6.51 -6.84
CA MET A 67 -21.78 -5.45 -7.84
C MET A 67 -23.14 -5.48 -8.54
N VAL A 68 -23.77 -4.32 -8.66
CA VAL A 68 -24.99 -4.13 -9.45
C VAL A 68 -24.65 -3.37 -10.73
N SER A 69 -25.09 -3.90 -11.87
CA SER A 69 -25.04 -3.14 -13.10
C SER A 69 -26.02 -1.98 -13.00
N SER A 70 -25.54 -0.75 -13.21
CA SER A 70 -26.37 0.46 -13.24
C SER A 70 -27.39 0.45 -14.38
N GLY A 71 -27.26 -0.47 -15.34
CA GLY A 71 -28.07 -0.52 -16.56
C GLY A 71 -27.77 0.61 -17.55
N VAL A 72 -26.81 1.49 -17.23
CA VAL A 72 -26.38 2.60 -18.08
C VAL A 72 -25.01 2.25 -18.62
N THR A 73 -24.90 2.19 -19.94
CA THR A 73 -23.60 2.13 -20.61
C THR A 73 -23.01 3.54 -20.60
N THR A 74 -21.90 3.72 -19.88
CA THR A 74 -21.14 4.96 -19.88
C THR A 74 -19.94 4.79 -20.79
N THR A 75 -19.85 5.64 -21.80
CA THR A 75 -18.73 5.71 -22.76
C THR A 75 -17.64 6.66 -22.27
N GLU A 76 -16.49 6.67 -22.95
CA GLU A 76 -15.40 7.60 -22.65
C GLU A 76 -15.83 9.06 -22.88
N GLU A 77 -16.58 9.35 -23.96
CA GLU A 77 -17.16 10.68 -24.22
C GLU A 77 -18.07 11.15 -23.07
N ASP A 78 -18.91 10.26 -22.52
CA ASP A 78 -19.79 10.61 -21.38
C ASP A 78 -19.00 10.97 -20.10
N ILE A 79 -17.79 10.40 -19.94
CA ILE A 79 -16.92 10.68 -18.79
C ILE A 79 -16.18 11.99 -19.02
N ASP A 80 -15.68 12.20 -20.24
CA ASP A 80 -14.91 13.37 -20.61
C ASP A 80 -15.75 14.65 -20.51
N ASP A 81 -17.01 14.62 -20.94
CA ASP A 81 -17.96 15.72 -20.80
C ASP A 81 -18.19 16.15 -19.33
N VAL A 82 -18.02 15.22 -18.37
CA VAL A 82 -18.23 15.48 -16.93
C VAL A 82 -16.93 15.85 -16.21
N LEU A 83 -15.82 15.17 -16.53
CA LEU A 83 -14.55 15.31 -15.82
C LEU A 83 -13.59 16.30 -16.47
N TYR A 84 -13.69 16.52 -17.78
CA TYR A 84 -12.72 17.30 -18.54
C TYR A 84 -13.33 18.47 -19.31
N GLY A 85 -14.61 18.41 -19.68
CA GLY A 85 -15.43 19.53 -20.16
C GLY A 85 -15.17 19.99 -21.59
#